data_AF-A0A7Z7PWQ4-F1
#
_entry.id   AF-A0A7Z7PWQ4-F1
#
_cell.length_a   1.000
_cell.length_b   1.000
_cell.length_c   1.000
_cell.angle_alpha   90.00
_cell.angle_beta   90.00
_cell.angle_gamma   90.00
#
_symmetry.space_group_name_H-M   'P 1'
#
loop_
_entity.id
_entity.type
_entity.pdbx_description
1 polymer ?
#
loop_
_entity_poly.entity_id
_entity_poly.type
_entity_poly.pdbx_seq_one_letter_code
_entity_poly.pdbx_strand_id
1 'polypeptide(L)'
;MPQDLAPKFTPGPAFSPAPSPAMTPADTTASASGRPAAAGVAMAPPPTTARTRPAPATGATPMTPSSARHPALRAIDGAIGLAERIPHDLIALVARLSIAGVFFQSGQTKLDGFKVSDSALYLFENEFRLPLISPFIAAHLATIAEHVFPALLVVGFASRFSAAALLVMTLVIQVFVYPGAWPTHGTWAVCLLLILARGPGHASLDHWLAGVFGRGLRGR
;
A
#
# COMPACT_ATOMS: atom_id res chain seq x y z
N MET A 1 48.25 20.16 -31.27
CA MET A 1 47.88 19.27 -30.13
C MET A 1 46.40 18.96 -30.27
N PRO A 2 46.02 17.71 -30.60
CA PRO A 2 44.68 17.37 -31.06
C PRO A 2 43.69 17.20 -29.89
N GLN A 3 42.50 17.78 -30.04
CA GLN A 3 41.33 17.51 -29.21
C GLN A 3 40.52 16.40 -29.90
N ASP A 4 40.64 15.15 -29.44
CA ASP A 4 39.71 14.07 -29.85
C ASP A 4 39.89 12.80 -29.00
N LEU A 5 39.41 12.83 -27.75
CA LEU A 5 39.41 11.66 -26.88
C LEU A 5 38.17 11.60 -25.99
N ALA A 6 36.99 11.78 -26.61
CA ALA A 6 35.71 11.39 -26.01
C ALA A 6 35.18 10.15 -26.76
N PRO A 7 34.87 9.04 -26.07
CA PRO A 7 34.29 7.88 -26.73
C PRO A 7 32.90 8.21 -27.26
N LYS A 8 32.72 8.10 -28.57
CA LYS A 8 31.41 8.21 -29.24
C LYS A 8 30.54 7.03 -28.81
N PHE A 9 29.53 7.30 -27.99
CA PHE A 9 28.52 6.31 -27.62
C PHE A 9 27.56 6.14 -28.80
N THR A 10 27.63 5.02 -29.51
CA THR A 10 26.63 4.64 -30.50
C THR A 10 25.46 3.96 -29.78
N PRO A 11 24.23 4.50 -29.81
CA PRO A 11 23.08 3.78 -29.28
C PRO A 11 22.84 2.53 -30.13
N GLY A 12 22.69 1.38 -29.47
CA GLY A 12 22.29 0.14 -30.11
C GLY A 12 20.87 0.24 -30.70
N PRO A 13 20.48 -0.69 -31.59
CA PRO A 13 19.17 -0.64 -32.24
C PRO A 13 18.04 -0.70 -31.20
N ALA A 14 17.06 0.20 -31.34
CA ALA A 14 15.86 0.23 -30.52
C ALA A 14 15.09 -1.09 -30.66
N PHE A 15 14.73 -1.68 -29.53
CA PHE A 15 13.90 -2.88 -29.50
C PHE A 15 12.46 -2.50 -29.87
N SER A 16 12.04 -2.78 -31.10
CA SER A 16 10.64 -2.61 -31.52
C SER A 16 9.77 -3.69 -30.86
N PRO A 17 8.76 -3.35 -30.05
CA PRO A 17 7.78 -4.33 -29.59
C PRO A 17 6.88 -4.76 -30.75
N ALA A 18 6.64 -6.06 -30.87
CA ALA A 18 5.71 -6.63 -31.84
C ALA A 18 4.28 -6.12 -31.61
N PRO A 19 3.45 -5.96 -32.67
CA PRO A 19 2.07 -5.52 -32.52
C PRO A 19 1.21 -6.58 -31.82
N SER A 20 0.49 -6.17 -30.78
CA SER A 20 -0.51 -7.01 -30.11
C SER A 20 -1.70 -7.33 -31.05
N PRO A 21 -2.23 -8.56 -31.02
CA PRO A 21 -3.36 -8.94 -31.86
C PRO A 21 -4.65 -8.24 -31.43
N ALA A 22 -5.42 -7.77 -32.41
CA ALA A 22 -6.71 -7.12 -32.23
C ALA A 22 -7.74 -8.08 -31.62
N MET A 23 -8.45 -7.61 -30.60
CA MET A 23 -9.53 -8.34 -29.93
C MET A 23 -10.89 -7.86 -30.46
N THR A 24 -11.60 -8.75 -31.15
CA THR A 24 -12.98 -8.56 -31.63
C THR A 24 -13.98 -8.75 -30.47
N PRO A 25 -15.11 -8.01 -30.41
CA PRO A 25 -16.11 -8.18 -29.37
C PRO A 25 -17.26 -9.09 -29.84
N ALA A 26 -17.67 -10.05 -29.01
CA ALA A 26 -19.06 -10.54 -28.95
C ALA A 26 -19.30 -11.41 -27.71
N ASP A 27 -20.30 -10.96 -26.94
CA ASP A 27 -21.35 -11.70 -26.23
C ASP A 27 -21.00 -12.91 -25.35
N THR A 28 -21.34 -12.81 -24.07
CA THR A 28 -22.38 -13.70 -23.51
C THR A 28 -23.02 -13.04 -22.29
N THR A 29 -24.34 -13.06 -22.32
CA THR A 29 -25.33 -12.55 -21.39
C THR A 29 -25.28 -13.25 -20.03
N ALA A 30 -25.45 -12.49 -18.94
CA ALA A 30 -25.81 -13.05 -17.64
C ALA A 30 -27.00 -12.28 -17.06
N SER A 31 -28.10 -13.02 -16.97
CA SER A 31 -29.45 -12.60 -16.62
C SER A 31 -29.57 -12.18 -15.16
N ALA A 32 -30.21 -11.04 -14.93
CA ALA A 32 -30.64 -10.58 -13.62
C ALA A 32 -31.94 -11.29 -13.21
N SER A 33 -31.96 -11.88 -12.02
CA SER A 33 -33.17 -12.36 -11.35
C SER A 33 -33.10 -11.93 -9.89
N GLY A 34 -34.09 -11.14 -9.47
CA GLY A 34 -34.17 -10.57 -8.13
C GLY A 34 -35.12 -11.31 -7.20
N ARG A 35 -35.24 -10.69 -6.00
CA ARG A 35 -36.16 -10.91 -4.86
C ARG A 35 -35.65 -11.85 -3.75
N PRO A 36 -36.18 -11.71 -2.52
CA PRO A 36 -36.24 -10.51 -1.70
C PRO A 36 -35.78 -10.78 -0.25
N ALA A 37 -35.72 -9.72 0.57
CA ALA A 37 -35.54 -9.77 2.01
C ALA A 37 -36.64 -10.57 2.72
N ALA A 38 -36.25 -11.36 3.73
CA ALA A 38 -37.16 -11.99 4.69
C ALA A 38 -36.68 -11.73 6.13
N ALA A 39 -37.65 -11.35 6.94
CA ALA A 39 -37.55 -10.90 8.31
C ALA A 39 -37.36 -12.05 9.32
N GLY A 40 -37.14 -11.66 10.58
CA GLY A 40 -36.61 -12.47 11.65
C GLY A 40 -37.39 -13.72 12.05
N VAL A 41 -36.64 -14.66 12.62
CA VAL A 41 -37.11 -15.61 13.62
C VAL A 41 -36.03 -15.66 14.70
N ALA A 42 -36.40 -15.21 15.91
CA ALA A 42 -35.58 -15.34 17.11
C ALA A 42 -35.54 -16.83 17.52
N MET A 43 -34.36 -17.44 17.44
CA MET A 43 -34.11 -18.80 17.89
C MET A 43 -33.81 -18.77 19.40
N ALA A 44 -34.67 -19.40 20.20
CA ALA A 44 -34.46 -19.60 21.63
C ALA A 44 -33.21 -20.48 21.90
N PRO A 45 -32.47 -20.25 23.01
CA PRO A 45 -31.33 -21.09 23.35
C PRO A 45 -31.77 -22.49 23.84
N PRO A 46 -31.05 -23.56 23.48
CA PRO A 46 -31.36 -24.92 23.93
C PRO A 46 -31.05 -25.13 25.43
N PRO A 47 -31.71 -26.08 26.11
CA PRO A 47 -31.50 -26.36 27.53
C PRO A 47 -30.13 -26.99 27.80
N THR A 48 -29.44 -26.44 28.81
CA THR A 48 -28.18 -26.95 29.36
C THR A 48 -28.38 -28.32 30.01
N THR A 49 -28.05 -29.40 29.30
CA THR A 49 -27.90 -30.72 29.89
C THR A 49 -26.55 -30.80 30.60
N ALA A 50 -26.60 -31.04 31.92
CA ALA A 50 -25.44 -31.24 32.77
C ALA A 50 -24.61 -32.42 32.24
N ARG A 51 -23.40 -32.13 31.76
CA ARG A 51 -22.46 -33.13 31.26
C ARG A 51 -21.82 -33.87 32.43
N THR A 52 -22.25 -35.10 32.68
CA THR A 52 -21.63 -36.03 33.61
C THR A 52 -20.16 -36.24 33.21
N ARG A 53 -19.23 -35.97 34.14
CA ARG A 53 -17.78 -36.06 33.93
C ARG A 53 -17.33 -37.54 34.00
N PRO A 54 -16.75 -38.13 32.95
CA PRO A 54 -16.12 -39.44 33.07
C PRO A 54 -14.85 -39.36 33.94
N ALA A 55 -14.59 -40.43 34.69
CA ALA A 55 -13.43 -40.63 35.56
C ALA A 55 -12.07 -40.55 34.80
N PRO A 56 -10.95 -40.25 35.47
CA PRO A 56 -9.65 -40.13 34.82
C PRO A 56 -9.14 -41.51 34.36
N ALA A 57 -8.90 -41.67 33.07
CA ALA A 57 -8.18 -42.80 32.53
C ALA A 57 -6.70 -42.72 32.97
N THR A 58 -6.33 -43.50 33.97
CA THR A 58 -4.95 -43.90 34.26
C THR A 58 -4.41 -44.74 33.10
N GLY A 59 -3.44 -44.21 32.36
CA GLY A 59 -2.72 -44.99 31.34
C GLY A 59 -2.37 -44.23 30.06
N ALA A 60 -1.78 -43.03 30.16
CA ALA A 60 -1.08 -42.43 29.02
C ALA A 60 0.42 -42.52 29.29
N THR A 61 1.08 -43.46 28.63
CA THR A 61 2.54 -43.54 28.50
C THR A 61 3.07 -42.17 28.03
N PRO A 62 4.16 -41.62 28.59
CA PRO A 62 4.77 -40.42 28.05
C PRO A 62 5.25 -40.74 26.63
N MET A 63 4.58 -40.20 25.61
CA MET A 63 5.17 -40.14 24.27
C MET A 63 6.40 -39.24 24.39
N THR A 64 7.58 -39.83 24.26
CA THR A 64 8.85 -39.10 24.13
C THR A 64 8.74 -38.12 22.98
N PRO A 65 8.99 -36.81 23.19
CA PRO A 65 8.97 -35.88 22.09
C PRO A 65 10.27 -36.00 21.28
N SER A 66 10.09 -35.77 19.98
CA SER A 66 11.06 -35.21 19.05
C SER A 66 12.03 -36.18 18.38
N SER A 67 11.64 -36.61 17.18
CA SER A 67 12.59 -36.67 16.08
C SER A 67 13.35 -35.34 16.03
N ALA A 68 14.68 -35.39 16.06
CA ALA A 68 15.50 -34.19 15.88
C ALA A 68 15.14 -33.58 14.52
N ARG A 69 14.59 -32.36 14.51
CA ARG A 69 14.24 -31.66 13.26
C ARG A 69 15.48 -31.55 12.38
N HIS A 70 15.33 -31.81 11.08
CA HIS A 70 16.40 -31.73 10.09
C HIS A 70 17.15 -30.37 10.21
N PRO A 71 18.50 -30.32 10.15
CA PRO A 71 19.27 -29.09 10.39
C PRO A 71 18.86 -27.93 9.47
N ALA A 72 18.46 -28.22 8.22
CA ALA A 72 17.93 -27.21 7.31
C ALA A 72 16.64 -26.54 7.83
N LEU A 73 15.72 -27.30 8.44
CA LEU A 73 14.50 -26.74 9.03
C LEU A 73 14.82 -25.86 10.23
N ARG A 74 15.79 -26.26 11.06
CA ARG A 74 16.27 -25.43 12.19
C ARG A 74 16.90 -24.12 11.73
N ALA A 75 17.64 -24.14 10.62
CA ALA A 75 18.22 -22.94 10.03
C ALA A 75 17.14 -22.00 9.47
N ILE A 76 16.12 -22.53 8.80
CA ILE A 76 14.95 -21.77 8.32
C ILE A 76 14.19 -21.16 9.51
N ASP A 77 13.88 -21.96 10.54
CA ASP A 77 13.21 -21.48 11.76
C ASP A 77 14.03 -20.37 12.43
N GLY A 78 15.36 -20.49 12.45
CA GLY A 78 16.28 -19.47 12.95
C GLY A 78 16.26 -18.18 12.13
N ALA A 79 16.21 -18.28 10.80
CA ALA A 79 16.13 -17.13 9.90
C ALA A 79 14.78 -16.39 10.03
N ILE A 80 13.68 -17.13 10.11
CA ILE A 80 12.34 -16.58 10.37
C ILE A 80 12.33 -15.86 11.72
N GLY A 81 12.84 -16.50 12.77
CA GLY A 81 12.92 -15.89 14.11
C GLY A 81 13.82 -14.65 14.18
N LEU A 82 14.80 -14.51 13.28
CA LEU A 82 15.58 -13.27 13.13
C LEU A 82 14.77 -12.17 12.43
N ALA A 83 14.03 -12.52 11.37
CA ALA A 83 13.17 -11.57 10.64
C ALA A 83 12.01 -11.06 11.50
N GLU A 84 11.44 -11.89 12.37
CA GLU A 84 10.38 -11.51 13.32
C GLU A 84 10.84 -10.47 14.36
N ARG A 85 12.15 -10.27 14.54
CA ARG A 85 12.69 -9.23 15.42
C ARG A 85 12.66 -7.83 14.82
N ILE A 86 12.33 -7.70 13.53
CA ILE A 86 12.23 -6.39 12.89
C ILE A 86 11.03 -5.65 13.51
N PRO A 87 11.25 -4.52 14.22
CA PRO A 87 10.18 -3.84 14.91
C PRO A 87 9.24 -3.17 13.90
N HIS A 88 7.94 -3.19 14.19
CA HIS A 88 6.93 -2.55 13.34
C HIS A 88 7.24 -1.06 13.09
N ASP A 89 7.79 -0.35 14.09
CA ASP A 89 8.15 1.06 13.96
C ASP A 89 9.17 1.33 12.86
N LEU A 90 10.15 0.43 12.71
CA LEU A 90 11.14 0.54 11.64
C LEU A 90 10.47 0.32 10.28
N ILE A 91 9.63 -0.70 10.16
CA ILE A 91 8.89 -1.00 8.93
C ILE A 91 7.98 0.18 8.56
N ALA A 92 7.26 0.75 9.53
CA ALA A 92 6.38 1.88 9.33
C ALA A 92 7.16 3.15 8.92
N LEU A 93 8.30 3.42 9.57
CA LEU A 93 9.16 4.55 9.20
C LEU A 93 9.69 4.40 7.77
N VAL A 94 10.27 3.24 7.44
CA VAL A 94 10.78 2.95 6.10
C VAL A 94 9.67 3.04 5.06
N ALA A 95 8.49 2.50 5.33
CA ALA A 95 7.34 2.59 4.43
C ALA A 95 6.94 4.04 4.18
N ARG A 96 6.86 4.88 5.22
CA ARG A 96 6.53 6.32 5.11
C ARG A 96 7.56 7.07 4.26
N LEU A 97 8.84 6.92 4.58
CA LEU A 97 9.91 7.63 3.85
C LEU A 97 10.00 7.17 2.39
N SER A 98 9.89 5.86 2.15
CA SER A 98 10.00 5.31 0.79
C SER A 98 8.87 5.80 -0.10
N ILE A 99 7.61 5.69 0.36
CA ILE A 99 6.48 6.10 -0.48
C ILE A 99 6.38 7.62 -0.60
N ALA A 100 6.72 8.36 0.47
CA ALA A 100 6.81 9.81 0.38
C ALA A 100 7.86 10.25 -0.64
N GLY A 101 9.03 9.58 -0.68
CA GLY A 101 10.07 9.86 -1.67
C GLY A 101 9.58 9.73 -3.11
N VAL A 102 8.85 8.65 -3.41
CA VAL A 102 8.28 8.41 -4.76
C VAL A 102 7.36 9.56 -5.18
N PHE A 103 6.37 9.91 -4.35
CA PHE A 103 5.42 10.97 -4.70
C PHE A 103 6.06 12.35 -4.71
N PHE A 104 6.97 12.63 -3.78
CA PHE A 104 7.66 13.92 -3.75
C PHE A 104 8.53 14.13 -4.99
N GLN A 105 9.29 13.10 -5.41
CA GLN A 105 10.06 13.15 -6.65
C GLN A 105 9.16 13.31 -7.89
N SER A 106 8.00 12.65 -7.91
CA SER A 106 6.98 12.85 -8.95
C SER A 106 6.43 14.29 -8.96
N GLY A 107 6.24 14.90 -7.79
CA GLY A 107 5.77 16.27 -7.67
C GLY A 107 6.79 17.29 -8.18
N GLN A 108 8.08 17.07 -7.89
CA GLN A 108 9.16 17.98 -8.30
C GLN A 108 9.25 18.13 -9.83
N THR A 109 8.88 17.10 -10.61
CA THR A 109 8.88 17.19 -12.08
C THR A 109 7.72 18.02 -12.64
N LYS A 110 6.72 18.36 -11.80
CA LYS A 110 5.54 19.16 -12.18
C LYS A 110 5.67 20.62 -11.82
N LEU A 111 6.78 21.04 -11.21
CA LEU A 111 7.03 22.42 -10.86
C LEU A 111 8.08 23.05 -11.78
N ASP A 112 7.82 24.28 -12.18
CA ASP A 112 8.82 25.23 -12.68
C ASP A 112 8.90 26.40 -11.68
N GLY A 113 9.93 26.38 -10.84
CA GLY A 113 10.01 27.21 -9.64
C GLY A 113 8.86 26.91 -8.67
N PHE A 114 7.96 27.88 -8.46
CA PHE A 114 6.79 27.76 -7.59
C PHE A 114 5.46 27.59 -8.35
N LYS A 115 5.51 27.43 -9.67
CA LYS A 115 4.32 27.28 -10.52
C LYS A 115 4.26 25.87 -11.09
N VAL A 116 3.05 25.41 -11.40
CA VAL A 116 2.87 24.19 -12.20
C VAL A 116 3.49 24.41 -13.57
N SER A 117 4.30 23.48 -14.03
CA SER A 117 5.00 23.60 -15.31
C SER A 117 4.05 23.41 -16.50
N ASP A 118 4.39 24.03 -17.63
CA ASP A 118 3.66 23.82 -18.89
C ASP A 118 3.74 22.35 -19.34
N SER A 119 4.84 21.66 -19.02
CA SER A 119 4.98 20.22 -19.28
C SER A 119 3.99 19.38 -18.48
N ALA A 120 3.71 19.75 -17.22
CA ALA A 120 2.70 19.07 -16.42
C ALA A 120 1.30 19.31 -17.00
N LEU A 121 0.97 20.56 -17.35
CA LEU A 121 -0.30 20.87 -17.99
C LEU A 121 -0.49 20.07 -19.28
N TYR A 122 0.55 20.02 -20.12
CA TYR A 122 0.55 19.24 -21.35
C TYR A 122 0.28 17.76 -21.08
N LEU A 123 0.97 17.14 -20.11
CA LEU A 123 0.76 15.73 -19.75
C LEU A 123 -0.66 15.46 -19.27
N PHE A 124 -1.22 16.35 -18.45
CA PHE A 124 -2.60 16.18 -17.95
C PHE A 124 -3.63 16.31 -19.07
N GLU A 125 -3.36 17.16 -20.07
CA GLU A 125 -4.25 17.40 -21.21
C GLU A 125 -4.16 16.29 -22.27
N ASN A 126 -2.94 15.86 -22.59
CA ASN A 126 -2.69 15.04 -23.77
C ASN A 126 -2.46 13.56 -23.43
N GLU A 127 -1.94 13.23 -22.25
CA GLU A 127 -1.53 11.87 -21.90
C GLU A 127 -2.42 11.27 -20.80
N PHE A 128 -2.65 12.00 -19.70
CA PHE A 128 -3.38 11.47 -18.55
C PHE A 128 -4.90 11.52 -18.73
N ARG A 129 -5.41 12.56 -19.38
CA ARG A 129 -6.82 12.70 -19.82
C ARG A 129 -7.85 12.20 -18.80
N LEU A 130 -7.78 12.72 -17.58
CA LEU A 130 -8.68 12.29 -16.50
C LEU A 130 -10.16 12.63 -16.85
N PRO A 131 -11.10 11.68 -16.72
CA PRO A 131 -12.46 11.84 -17.27
C PRO A 131 -13.37 12.80 -16.50
N LEU A 132 -13.06 13.11 -15.24
CA LEU A 132 -13.97 13.82 -14.32
C LEU A 132 -13.57 15.26 -14.02
N ILE A 133 -12.33 15.66 -14.32
CA ILE A 133 -11.76 16.94 -13.91
C ILE A 133 -10.98 17.56 -15.06
N SER A 134 -11.00 18.88 -15.15
CA SER A 134 -10.24 19.56 -16.20
C SER A 134 -8.74 19.34 -16.01
N PRO A 135 -7.96 19.23 -17.09
CA PRO A 135 -6.50 19.06 -17.01
C PRO A 135 -5.81 20.10 -16.15
N PHE A 136 -6.25 21.36 -16.24
CA PHE A 136 -5.71 22.46 -15.44
C PHE A 136 -5.91 22.21 -13.94
N ILE A 137 -7.12 21.89 -13.49
CA ILE A 137 -7.40 21.62 -12.07
C ILE A 137 -6.66 20.35 -11.63
N ALA A 138 -6.66 19.31 -12.46
CA ALA A 138 -6.01 18.04 -12.18
C ALA A 138 -4.49 18.21 -11.94
N ALA A 139 -3.81 18.94 -12.82
CA ALA A 139 -2.37 19.18 -12.70
C ALA A 139 -2.02 19.91 -11.40
N HIS A 140 -2.80 20.93 -11.03
CA HIS A 140 -2.60 21.68 -9.78
C HIS A 140 -2.88 20.83 -8.54
N LEU A 141 -4.00 20.11 -8.52
CA LEU A 141 -4.35 19.23 -7.40
C LEU A 141 -3.32 18.12 -7.21
N ALA A 142 -2.89 17.47 -8.30
CA ALA A 142 -1.86 16.44 -8.25
C ALA A 142 -0.54 17.01 -7.73
N THR A 143 -0.09 18.14 -8.27
CA THR A 143 1.16 18.78 -7.84
C THR A 143 1.11 19.15 -6.36
N ILE A 144 0.01 19.74 -5.88
CA ILE A 144 -0.14 20.09 -4.45
C ILE A 144 -0.14 18.82 -3.59
N ALA A 145 -0.94 17.82 -3.97
CA ALA A 145 -1.07 16.57 -3.22
C ALA A 145 0.27 15.83 -3.11
N GLU A 146 1.06 15.80 -4.19
CA GLU A 146 2.39 15.16 -4.28
C GLU A 146 3.46 15.86 -3.43
N HIS A 147 3.23 17.07 -2.95
CA HIS A 147 4.15 17.73 -2.01
C HIS A 147 3.62 17.67 -0.58
N VAL A 148 2.34 18.01 -0.39
CA VAL A 148 1.74 18.16 0.94
C VAL A 148 1.64 16.81 1.63
N PHE A 149 0.99 15.80 1.02
CA PHE A 149 0.77 14.54 1.71
C PHE A 149 2.06 13.75 1.99
N PRO A 150 3.04 13.69 1.07
CA PRO A 150 4.33 13.11 1.37
C PRO A 150 5.07 13.82 2.51
N ALA A 151 5.07 15.15 2.53
CA ALA A 151 5.69 15.91 3.62
C ALA A 151 5.03 15.61 4.98
N LEU A 152 3.69 15.61 5.03
CA LEU A 152 2.95 15.23 6.24
C LEU A 152 3.26 13.79 6.67
N LEU A 153 3.36 12.87 5.72
CA LEU A 153 3.65 11.47 5.99
C LEU A 153 5.07 11.26 6.54
N VAL A 154 6.07 12.00 6.03
CA VAL A 154 7.45 11.98 6.55
C VAL A 154 7.48 12.44 8.01
N VAL A 155 6.86 13.58 8.31
CA VAL A 155 6.74 14.10 9.68
C VAL A 155 5.92 13.14 10.57
N GLY A 156 5.06 12.34 9.96
CA GLY A 156 4.15 11.44 10.66
C GLY A 156 3.00 12.22 11.30
N PHE A 157 2.48 13.23 10.60
CA PHE A 157 1.30 14.01 10.98
C PHE A 157 0.09 13.60 10.15
N ALA A 158 -1.06 13.43 10.82
CA ALA A 158 -2.30 12.95 10.22
C ALA A 158 -2.05 11.73 9.32
N SER A 159 -1.18 10.81 9.75
CA SER A 159 -0.49 9.86 8.88
C SER A 159 -1.43 8.91 8.17
N ARG A 160 -2.52 8.49 8.84
CA ARG A 160 -3.57 7.67 8.23
C ARG A 160 -4.32 8.43 7.14
N PHE A 161 -4.62 9.71 7.37
CA PHE A 161 -5.26 10.55 6.38
C PHE A 161 -4.34 10.80 5.18
N SER A 162 -3.08 11.16 5.43
CA SER A 162 -2.06 11.34 4.39
C SER A 162 -1.86 10.06 3.57
N ALA A 163 -1.81 8.89 4.23
CA ALA A 163 -1.71 7.60 3.54
C ALA A 163 -2.97 7.28 2.71
N ALA A 164 -4.16 7.56 3.24
CA ALA A 164 -5.41 7.36 2.49
C ALA A 164 -5.50 8.26 1.26
N ALA A 165 -5.10 9.53 1.38
CA ALA A 165 -5.09 10.48 0.26
C ALA A 165 -4.14 10.01 -0.85
N LEU A 166 -2.92 9.60 -0.50
CA LEU A 166 -1.96 9.04 -1.45
C LEU A 166 -2.42 7.70 -2.03
N LEU A 167 -3.17 6.90 -1.27
CA LEU A 167 -3.72 5.64 -1.77
C LEU A 167 -4.81 5.91 -2.80
N VAL A 168 -5.71 6.86 -2.56
CA VAL A 168 -6.70 7.31 -3.55
C VAL A 168 -6.01 7.82 -4.81
N MET A 169 -4.96 8.63 -4.67
CA MET A 169 -4.17 9.09 -5.80
C MET A 169 -3.53 7.92 -6.57
N THR A 170 -2.96 6.94 -5.86
CA THR A 170 -2.41 5.71 -6.45
C THR A 170 -3.47 4.96 -7.25
N LEU A 171 -4.70 4.85 -6.74
CA LEU A 171 -5.81 4.21 -7.43
C LEU A 171 -6.22 4.97 -8.69
N VAL A 172 -6.28 6.30 -8.63
CA VAL A 172 -6.56 7.14 -9.81
C VAL A 172 -5.50 6.93 -10.88
N ILE A 173 -4.21 6.95 -10.51
CA ILE A 173 -3.11 6.71 -11.44
C ILE A 173 -3.20 5.30 -12.04
N GLN A 174 -3.45 4.29 -11.21
CA GLN A 174 -3.57 2.90 -11.66
C GLN A 174 -4.76 2.71 -12.61
N VAL A 175 -5.93 3.28 -12.33
CA VAL A 175 -7.13 3.02 -13.12
C VAL A 175 -7.14 3.84 -14.41
N PHE A 176 -6.75 5.11 -14.35
CA PHE A 176 -6.96 6.05 -15.45
C PHE A 176 -5.69 6.40 -16.23
N VAL A 177 -4.51 6.30 -15.62
CA VAL A 177 -3.27 6.82 -16.22
C VAL A 177 -2.37 5.68 -16.72
N TYR A 178 -2.00 4.75 -15.85
CA TYR A 178 -1.06 3.67 -16.17
C TYR A 178 -1.58 2.30 -15.69
N PRO A 179 -2.61 1.72 -16.35
CA PRO A 179 -3.19 0.44 -15.94
C PRO A 179 -2.22 -0.74 -16.02
N GLY A 180 -1.24 -0.68 -16.92
CA GLY A 180 -0.20 -1.72 -17.05
C GLY A 180 0.82 -1.73 -15.91
N ALA A 181 0.91 -0.67 -15.10
CA ALA A 181 1.93 -0.52 -14.04
C ALA A 181 1.50 -1.10 -12.68
N TRP A 182 0.59 -2.07 -12.67
CA TRP A 182 0.03 -2.66 -11.45
C TRP A 182 1.05 -3.24 -10.47
N PRO A 183 2.20 -3.85 -10.87
CA PRO A 183 3.17 -4.31 -9.88
C PRO A 183 3.77 -3.14 -9.11
N THR A 184 4.10 -2.06 -9.82
CA THR A 184 4.67 -0.84 -9.23
C THR A 184 3.67 -0.19 -8.28
N HIS A 185 2.45 0.11 -8.75
CA HIS A 185 1.43 0.72 -7.89
C HIS A 185 0.98 -0.18 -6.74
N GLY A 186 1.06 -1.51 -6.92
CA GLY A 186 0.84 -2.48 -5.86
C GLY A 186 1.84 -2.32 -4.72
N THR A 187 3.13 -2.15 -5.02
CA THR A 187 4.14 -1.91 -3.97
C THR A 187 3.88 -0.62 -3.20
N TRP A 188 3.46 0.44 -3.90
CA TRP A 188 3.08 1.72 -3.29
C TRP A 188 1.88 1.56 -2.37
N ALA A 189 0.83 0.90 -2.87
CA ALA A 189 -0.39 0.62 -2.11
C ALA A 189 -0.10 -0.20 -0.85
N VAL A 190 0.80 -1.19 -0.90
CA VAL A 190 1.20 -1.98 0.27
C VAL A 190 1.82 -1.09 1.36
N CYS A 191 2.74 -0.19 1.00
CA CYS A 191 3.32 0.76 1.96
C CYS A 191 2.24 1.65 2.60
N LEU A 192 1.32 2.18 1.79
CA LEU A 192 0.24 3.06 2.26
C LEU A 192 -0.78 2.33 3.13
N LEU A 193 -1.20 1.12 2.72
CA LEU A 193 -2.10 0.26 3.48
C LEU A 193 -1.50 -0.17 4.81
N LEU A 194 -0.18 -0.41 4.86
CA LEU A 194 0.50 -0.70 6.12
C LEU A 194 0.31 0.46 7.11
N ILE A 195 0.57 1.71 6.69
CA ILE A 195 0.40 2.88 7.55
C ILE A 195 -1.06 3.12 7.90
N LEU A 196 -1.97 2.92 6.95
CA LEU A 196 -3.40 3.09 7.16
C LEU A 196 -3.94 2.09 8.21
N ALA A 197 -3.60 0.81 8.06
CA ALA A 197 -4.12 -0.28 8.88
C ALA A 197 -3.41 -0.39 10.24
N ARG A 198 -2.07 -0.29 10.26
CA ARG A 198 -1.27 -0.51 11.48
C ARG A 198 -0.85 0.77 12.19
N GLY A 199 -0.87 1.91 11.49
CA GLY A 199 -0.47 3.21 12.00
C GLY A 199 0.97 3.59 11.64
N PRO A 200 1.41 4.81 12.00
CA PRO A 200 2.69 5.37 11.58
C PRO A 200 3.91 4.97 12.42
N GLY A 201 3.71 4.23 13.52
CA GLY A 201 4.74 3.88 14.50
C GLY A 201 5.06 5.00 15.50
N HIS A 202 5.92 4.71 16.47
CA HIS A 202 6.30 5.62 17.57
C HIS A 202 7.07 6.87 17.09
N ALA A 203 7.85 6.74 16.01
CA ALA A 203 8.59 7.85 15.41
C ALA A 203 7.68 8.73 14.51
N SER A 204 6.58 9.22 15.07
CA SER A 204 5.60 10.05 14.36
C SER A 204 5.08 11.16 15.26
N LEU A 205 4.75 12.31 14.66
CA LEU A 205 4.13 13.41 15.37
C LEU A 205 2.76 13.01 15.95
N ASP A 206 2.00 12.17 15.25
CA ASP A 206 0.74 11.60 15.73
C ASP A 206 0.90 10.87 17.07
N HIS A 207 1.94 10.03 17.19
CA HIS A 207 2.21 9.30 18.42
C HIS A 207 2.62 10.23 19.56
N TRP A 208 3.48 11.21 19.27
CA TRP A 208 3.91 12.21 20.25
C TRP A 208 2.72 13.03 20.78
N LEU A 209 1.85 13.52 19.89
CA LEU A 209 0.64 14.28 20.26
C LEU A 209 -0.30 13.43 21.12
N ALA A 210 -0.56 12.18 20.74
CA ALA A 210 -1.39 11.27 21.53
C ALA A 210 -0.85 11.08 22.96
N GLY A 211 0.47 10.98 23.12
CA GLY A 211 1.13 10.87 24.41
C GLY A 211 1.07 12.15 25.26
N VAL A 212 1.04 13.34 24.65
CA VAL A 212 0.87 14.62 25.36
C VAL A 212 -0.57 14.77 25.87
N PHE A 213 -1.56 14.59 24.98
CA PHE A 213 -2.97 14.74 25.36
C PHE A 213 -3.46 13.66 26.31
N GLY A 214 -2.98 12.41 26.17
CA GLY A 214 -3.33 11.31 27.07
C GLY A 214 -2.81 11.48 28.50
N ARG A 215 -1.68 12.19 28.69
CA ARG A 215 -1.15 12.54 30.02
C ARG A 215 -1.93 13.65 30.69
N GLY A 216 -2.40 14.65 29.92
CA GLY A 216 -3.20 15.76 30.45
C GLY A 216 -4.58 15.34 30.99
N LEU A 217 -5.17 14.26 30.44
CA LEU A 217 -6.46 13.74 30.89
C LEU A 217 -6.37 12.85 32.14
N ARG A 218 -5.20 12.32 32.49
CA ARG A 218 -4.99 11.48 33.69
C ARG A 218 -4.49 12.24 34.91
N GLY A 219 -4.12 13.51 34.73
CA GLY A 219 -3.63 14.40 35.79
C GLY A 219 -4.69 15.36 36.35
N ARG A 220 -5.97 15.16 36.03
CA ARG A 220 -7.14 15.82 36.64
C ARG A 220 -7.99 14.77 37.33
#